data_AF-A0A4Y9NHY3-F1
#
_entry.id   AF-A0A4Y9NHY3-F1
#
_cell.length_a   1.000
_cell.length_b   1.000
_cell.length_c   1.000
_cell.angle_alpha   90.00
_cell.angle_beta   90.00
_cell.angle_gamma   90.00
#
_symmetry.space_group_name_H-M   'P 1'
#
loop_
_entity.id
_entity.type
_entity.pdbx_description
1 polymer ?
#
loop_
_entity_poly.entity_id
_entity_poly.type
_entity_poly.pdbx_seq_one_letter_code
_entity_poly.pdbx_strand_id
1 'polypeptide(L)'
;MISSSESRAPSSAPGLEVRPFRALTYRQRDPEHLARVSSPAYDLVTPNGRARLVDADPNNIVRLILPLVDRSPSGSAPSTAVGSAELAAETLANWIRDGILERDAA
;
A
#
# COMPACT_ATOMS: atom_id res chain seq x y z
N MET A 1 2.25 7.51 -40.38
CA MET A 1 1.38 6.34 -40.13
C MET A 1 1.25 6.17 -38.63
N ILE A 2 0.08 6.47 -38.08
CA ILE A 2 -0.27 6.18 -36.67
C ILE A 2 -0.92 4.80 -36.68
N SER A 3 -0.24 3.80 -36.10
CA SER A 3 -0.81 2.46 -35.94
C SER A 3 -1.54 2.41 -34.61
N SER A 4 -2.87 2.53 -34.65
CA SER A 4 -3.74 2.27 -33.52
C SER A 4 -3.66 0.79 -33.15
N SER A 5 -3.24 0.47 -31.92
CA SER A 5 -3.35 -0.88 -31.37
C SER A 5 -4.76 -1.06 -30.80
N GLU A 6 -5.62 -1.75 -31.54
CA GLU A 6 -6.90 -2.21 -31.00
C GLU A 6 -6.65 -3.28 -29.93
N SER A 7 -7.23 -3.05 -28.74
CA SER A 7 -7.15 -3.95 -27.60
C SER A 7 -8.00 -5.20 -27.86
N ARG A 8 -7.38 -6.31 -28.26
CA ARG A 8 -8.07 -7.59 -28.43
C ARG A 8 -8.27 -8.26 -27.06
N ALA A 9 -9.51 -8.58 -26.70
CA ALA A 9 -9.83 -9.41 -25.53
C ALA A 9 -9.17 -10.79 -25.68
N PRO A 10 -8.58 -11.37 -24.60
CA PRO A 10 -7.84 -12.62 -24.71
C PRO A 10 -8.79 -13.79 -25.03
N SER A 11 -8.53 -14.49 -26.13
CA SER A 11 -9.02 -15.87 -26.29
C SER A 11 -8.22 -16.74 -25.34
N SER A 12 -8.91 -17.54 -24.52
CA SER A 12 -8.32 -18.50 -23.58
C SER A 12 -7.40 -19.50 -24.30
N ALA A 13 -6.14 -19.13 -24.52
CA ALA A 13 -5.09 -20.01 -24.98
C ALA A 13 -4.42 -20.64 -23.73
N PRO A 14 -4.14 -21.95 -23.73
CA PRO A 14 -3.46 -22.61 -22.63
C PRO A 14 -1.97 -22.24 -22.67
N GLY A 15 -1.61 -21.08 -22.11
CA GLY A 15 -0.24 -20.57 -22.09
C GLY A 15 -0.05 -19.47 -21.04
N LEU A 16 1.21 -19.09 -20.79
CA LEU A 16 1.54 -18.02 -19.86
C LEU A 16 1.07 -16.67 -20.42
N GLU A 17 0.13 -16.02 -19.74
CA GLU A 17 -0.29 -14.65 -20.02
C GLU A 17 0.47 -13.68 -19.11
N VAL A 18 1.30 -12.81 -19.71
CA VAL A 18 2.00 -11.74 -18.99
C VAL A 18 1.27 -10.43 -19.20
N ARG A 19 0.87 -9.78 -18.11
CA ARG A 19 0.17 -8.48 -18.13
C ARG A 19 1.05 -7.42 -17.46
N PRO A 20 1.04 -6.15 -17.95
CA PRO A 20 1.72 -5.06 -17.26
C PRO A 20 1.21 -4.89 -15.82
N PHE A 21 2.13 -4.79 -14.86
CA PHE A 21 1.79 -4.43 -13.49
C PHE A 21 1.54 -2.93 -13.41
N ARG A 22 0.36 -2.53 -12.92
CA ARG A 22 0.02 -1.13 -12.65
C ARG A 22 0.24 -0.86 -11.17
N ALA A 23 1.32 -0.17 -10.82
CA ALA A 23 1.64 0.08 -9.43
C ALA A 23 0.66 1.08 -8.82
N LEU A 24 0.54 1.03 -7.48
CA LEU A 24 0.02 2.13 -6.68
C LEU A 24 1.22 2.88 -6.11
N THR A 25 1.35 4.16 -6.42
CA THR A 25 2.49 5.00 -6.01
C THR A 25 1.99 6.29 -5.37
N TYR A 26 2.81 6.92 -4.53
CA TYR A 26 2.49 8.25 -4.02
C TYR A 26 2.38 9.23 -5.20
N ARG A 27 1.28 9.99 -5.24
CA ARG A 27 1.03 10.99 -6.28
C ARG A 27 2.10 12.10 -6.25
N GLN A 28 2.44 12.55 -5.05
CA GLN A 28 3.53 13.51 -4.84
C GLN A 28 4.88 12.76 -4.81
N ARG A 29 5.79 13.16 -5.71
CA ARG A 29 7.03 12.42 -6.00
C ARG A 29 8.31 13.19 -5.72
N ASP A 30 8.23 14.38 -5.11
CA ASP A 30 9.45 15.08 -4.73
C ASP A 30 10.21 14.31 -3.64
N PRO A 31 11.56 14.37 -3.64
CA PRO A 31 12.37 13.58 -2.70
C PRO A 31 12.06 13.86 -1.23
N GLU A 32 11.76 15.11 -0.88
CA GLU A 32 11.49 15.50 0.51
C GLU A 32 10.18 14.88 1.02
N HIS A 33 9.13 14.88 0.21
CA HIS A 33 7.88 14.19 0.51
C HIS A 33 8.12 12.68 0.65
N LEU A 34 8.76 12.05 -0.33
CA LEU A 34 9.01 10.61 -0.31
C LEU A 34 9.85 10.17 0.90
N ALA A 35 10.79 10.98 1.35
CA ALA A 35 11.56 10.71 2.56
C ALA A 35 10.70 10.68 3.84
N ARG A 36 9.62 11.47 3.90
CA ARG A 36 8.69 11.50 5.05
C ARG A 36 7.67 10.37 5.04
N VAL A 37 7.21 9.96 3.86
CA VAL A 37 6.14 8.96 3.72
C VAL A 37 6.64 7.54 3.51
N SER A 38 7.94 7.34 3.29
CA SER A 38 8.54 6.00 3.20
C SER A 38 9.03 5.48 4.56
N SER A 39 9.33 4.18 4.61
CA SER A 39 9.91 3.53 5.77
C SER A 39 10.99 2.53 5.34
N PRO A 40 11.89 2.14 6.26
CA PRO A 40 12.66 0.91 6.08
C PRO A 40 11.75 -0.30 5.88
N ALA A 41 12.32 -1.40 5.38
CA ALA A 41 11.63 -2.68 5.32
C ALA A 41 11.13 -3.10 6.71
N TYR A 42 9.99 -3.81 6.76
CA TYR A 42 9.26 -4.10 8.00
C TYR A 42 10.11 -4.84 9.05
N ASP A 43 11.06 -5.65 8.62
CA ASP A 43 11.98 -6.43 9.46
C ASP A 43 13.06 -5.55 10.13
N LEU A 44 13.30 -4.35 9.61
CA LEU A 44 14.23 -3.36 10.17
C LEU A 44 13.54 -2.36 11.11
N VAL A 45 12.21 -2.36 11.16
CA VAL A 45 11.45 -1.39 11.96
C VAL A 45 11.22 -1.93 13.37
N THR A 46 11.88 -1.30 14.35
CA THR A 46 11.63 -1.57 15.78
C THR A 46 10.31 -0.96 16.25
N PRO A 47 9.72 -1.41 17.38
CA PRO A 47 8.49 -0.80 17.90
C PRO A 47 8.58 0.71 18.13
N ASN A 48 9.70 1.21 18.68
CA ASN A 48 9.93 2.64 18.88
C ASN A 48 10.16 3.35 17.54
N GLY A 49 10.88 2.72 16.60
CA GLY A 49 11.06 3.24 15.24
C GLY A 49 9.73 3.39 14.51
N ARG A 50 8.82 2.43 14.69
CA ARG A 50 7.47 2.47 14.14
C ARG A 50 6.67 3.65 14.66
N ALA A 51 6.66 3.87 15.98
CA ALA A 51 5.96 5.00 16.59
C ALA A 51 6.46 6.34 16.00
N ARG A 52 7.77 6.51 15.87
CA ARG A 52 8.36 7.69 15.24
C ARG A 52 7.93 7.88 13.79
N LEU A 53 7.86 6.80 13.00
CA LEU A 53 7.41 6.86 11.60
C LEU A 53 5.92 7.22 11.49
N VAL A 54 5.09 6.70 12.41
CA VAL A 54 3.66 7.02 12.50
C VAL A 54 3.44 8.49 12.86
N ASP A 55 4.25 9.03 13.75
CA ASP A 55 4.19 10.43 14.19
C ASP A 55 4.80 11.40 13.16
N ALA A 56 5.74 10.93 12.33
CA ALA A 56 6.44 11.76 11.35
C ALA A 56 5.53 12.23 10.20
N ASP A 57 4.65 11.35 9.70
CA ASP A 57 3.71 11.69 8.63
C ASP A 57 2.43 10.82 8.68
N PRO A 58 1.23 11.41 8.57
CA PRO A 58 -0.03 10.65 8.55
C PRO A 58 -0.14 9.67 7.37
N ASN A 59 0.61 9.89 6.30
CA ASN A 59 0.63 9.06 5.10
C ASN A 59 1.87 8.16 5.01
N ASN A 60 2.60 7.98 6.11
CA ASN A 60 3.76 7.09 6.12
C ASN A 60 3.35 5.62 5.91
N ILE A 61 3.99 4.97 4.93
CA ILE A 61 3.71 3.60 4.48
C ILE A 61 3.77 2.55 5.60
N VAL A 62 4.45 2.86 6.71
CA VAL A 62 4.49 2.03 7.93
C VAL A 62 3.08 1.67 8.42
N ARG A 63 2.09 2.53 8.18
CA ARG A 63 0.68 2.32 8.54
C ARG A 63 0.04 1.17 7.77
N LEU A 64 0.54 0.84 6.58
CA LEU A 64 0.10 -0.31 5.78
C LEU A 64 0.92 -1.57 6.06
N ILE A 65 2.23 -1.44 6.21
CA ILE A 65 3.12 -2.61 6.37
C ILE A 65 3.21 -3.11 7.82
N LEU A 66 2.99 -2.24 8.81
CA LEU A 66 2.97 -2.55 10.25
C LEU A 66 1.84 -1.79 10.99
N PRO A 67 0.56 -2.05 10.69
CA PRO A 67 -0.59 -1.33 11.27
C PRO A 67 -0.65 -1.40 12.81
N LEU A 68 -1.16 -0.33 13.44
CA LEU A 68 -1.43 -0.30 14.89
C LEU A 68 -2.82 -0.88 15.17
N VAL A 69 -2.89 -2.14 15.59
CA VAL A 69 -4.12 -2.69 16.15
C VAL A 69 -4.05 -2.57 17.67
N ASP A 70 -4.97 -1.82 18.26
CA ASP A 70 -5.08 -1.76 19.72
C ASP A 70 -5.41 -3.15 20.25
N ARG A 71 -4.51 -3.70 21.08
CA ARG A 71 -4.80 -4.95 21.78
C ARG A 71 -5.86 -4.65 22.84
N SER A 72 -7.05 -5.23 22.68
CA SER A 72 -8.08 -5.19 23.71
C SER A 72 -7.50 -5.72 25.04
N PRO A 73 -7.72 -5.04 26.18
CA PRO A 73 -7.17 -5.42 27.48
C PRO A 73 -7.74 -6.75 28.02
N SER A 74 -8.76 -7.33 27.37
CA SER A 74 -9.45 -8.55 27.83
C SER A 74 -8.74 -9.86 27.49
N GLY A 75 -7.58 -9.86 26.80
CA GLY A 75 -6.74 -11.06 26.63
C GLY A 75 -7.32 -12.23 25.82
N SER A 76 -8.56 -12.15 25.31
CA SER A 76 -9.14 -13.16 24.43
C SER A 76 -8.70 -12.92 22.99
N ALA A 77 -7.62 -13.58 22.55
CA ALA A 77 -7.21 -13.57 21.16
C ALA A 77 -8.07 -14.55 20.34
N PRO A 78 -8.80 -14.02 19.35
CA PRO A 78 -8.44 -14.37 17.99
C PRO A 78 -8.10 -13.12 17.17
N SER A 79 -6.98 -13.22 16.46
CA SER A 79 -6.65 -12.49 15.24
C SER A 79 -6.24 -11.01 15.28
N THR A 80 -5.14 -10.72 15.99
CA THR A 80 -4.35 -9.50 15.73
C THR A 80 -3.97 -9.36 14.24
N ALA A 81 -3.81 -10.47 13.52
CA ALA A 81 -3.48 -10.48 12.10
C ALA A 81 -4.66 -10.06 11.19
N VAL A 82 -5.89 -10.53 11.44
CA VAL A 82 -7.07 -10.11 10.66
C VAL A 82 -7.37 -8.64 10.93
N GLY A 83 -7.38 -8.22 12.20
CA GLY A 83 -7.56 -6.79 12.54
C GLY A 83 -6.48 -5.89 11.93
N SER A 84 -5.25 -6.38 11.82
CA SER A 84 -4.17 -5.66 11.14
C SER A 84 -4.41 -5.56 9.64
N ALA A 85 -4.84 -6.63 8.99
CA ALA A 85 -5.13 -6.64 7.56
C ALA A 85 -6.34 -5.75 7.22
N GLU A 86 -7.39 -5.78 8.04
CA GLU A 86 -8.58 -4.92 7.89
C GLU A 86 -8.21 -3.44 8.01
N LEU A 87 -7.44 -3.06 9.05
CA LEU A 87 -6.98 -1.69 9.22
C LEU A 87 -6.09 -1.21 8.06
N ALA A 88 -5.20 -2.08 7.56
CA ALA A 88 -4.39 -1.77 6.40
C ALA A 88 -5.26 -1.58 5.14
N ALA A 89 -6.26 -2.44 4.94
CA ALA A 89 -7.16 -2.36 3.79
C ALA A 89 -7.99 -1.07 3.81
N GLU A 90 -8.52 -0.68 4.97
CA GLU A 90 -9.25 0.57 5.16
C GLU A 90 -8.34 1.79 4.89
N THR A 91 -7.14 1.79 5.46
CA THR A 91 -6.15 2.86 5.26
C THR A 91 -5.78 2.99 3.78
N LEU A 92 -5.51 1.87 3.10
CA LEU A 92 -5.20 1.84 1.68
C LEU A 92 -6.36 2.38 0.82
N ALA A 93 -7.58 1.95 1.11
CA ALA A 93 -8.78 2.43 0.40
C ALA A 93 -8.96 3.94 0.57
N ASN A 94 -8.75 4.45 1.78
CA ASN A 94 -8.79 5.88 2.08
C ASN A 94 -7.73 6.65 1.29
N TRP A 95 -6.48 6.17 1.27
CA TRP A 95 -5.41 6.85 0.53
C TRP A 95 -5.63 6.88 -0.99
N ILE A 96 -6.23 5.85 -1.56
CA ILE A 96 -6.62 5.84 -2.97
C ILE A 96 -7.75 6.86 -3.20
N ARG A 97 -8.79 6.83 -2.36
CA ARG A 97 -9.95 7.75 -2.45
C ARG A 97 -9.55 9.22 -2.29
N ASP A 98 -8.60 9.50 -1.40
CA ASP A 98 -8.10 10.84 -1.10
C ASP A 98 -6.99 11.30 -2.08
N GLY A 99 -6.61 10.46 -3.05
CA GLY A 99 -5.58 10.78 -4.05
C GLY A 99 -4.17 10.94 -3.45
N ILE A 100 -3.90 10.30 -2.32
CA ILE A 100 -2.56 10.17 -1.75
C ILE A 100 -1.76 9.18 -2.59
N LEU A 101 -2.39 8.04 -2.91
CA LEU A 101 -1.87 7.06 -3.86
C LEU A 101 -2.59 7.18 -5.19
N GLU A 102 -1.85 7.03 -6.28
CA GLU A 102 -2.38 6.92 -7.64
C GLU A 102 -1.93 5.63 -8.30
N ARG A 103 -2.77 5.13 -9.20
CA ARG A 103 -2.46 3.95 -10.01
C ARG A 103 -1.83 4.38 -11.32
N ASP A 104 -0.81 3.66 -11.78
CA ASP A 104 -0.23 3.88 -13.10
C ASP A 104 -1.31 3.85 -14.19
N ALA A 105 -1.21 4.77 -15.15
CA ALA A 105 -2.09 4.84 -16.31
C ALA A 105 -2.08 3.52 -17.10
N ALA A 106 -3.17 3.24 -17.83
CA ALA A 106 -3.30 2.09 -18.75
C ALA A 106 -2.43 2.26 -20.01
#